data_AF-A0A969T8V1-F1
#
_entry.id   AF-A0A969T8V1-F1
#
_cell.length_a   1.000
_cell.length_b   1.000
_cell.length_c   1.000
_cell.angle_alpha   90.00
_cell.angle_beta   90.00
_cell.angle_gamma   90.00
#
_symmetry.space_group_name_H-M   'P 1'
#
loop_
_entity.id
_entity.type
_entity.pdbx_description
1 polymer ?
#
loop_
_entity_poly.entity_id
_entity_poly.type
_entity_poly.pdbx_seq_one_letter_code
_entity_poly.pdbx_strand_id
1 'polypeptide(L)'
;MKNDFSSSVYHDGYFYGFDIAALVCVSAKTGEKKWTKRGFGKGSLILVDDKLIVLSDKGTLIQVKATPDAYTEQGQMQAIEGKSWTAPSYSNGKIYLRNLTEMACFSAN
;
A
#
# COMPACT_ATOMS: atom_id res chain seq x y z
N MET A 1 -11.10 9.57 2.15
CA MET A 1 -9.72 9.30 2.60
C MET A 1 -8.90 10.55 2.38
N LYS A 2 -8.04 10.90 3.34
CA LYS A 2 -7.12 12.04 3.24
C LYS A 2 -5.72 11.54 2.88
N ASN A 3 -5.50 11.24 1.61
CA ASN A 3 -4.19 10.81 1.12
C ASN A 3 -3.21 11.99 1.11
N ASP A 4 -1.94 11.74 1.45
CA ASP A 4 -0.87 12.73 1.29
C ASP A 4 -0.26 12.68 -0.13
N PHE A 5 0.27 11.52 -0.53
CA PHE A 5 1.05 11.35 -1.77
C PHE A 5 0.49 10.27 -2.71
N SER A 6 -0.21 9.28 -2.17
CA SER A 6 -0.70 8.12 -2.91
C SER A 6 -2.14 8.31 -3.35
N SER A 7 -2.51 7.79 -4.50
CA SER A 7 -3.93 7.59 -4.82
C SER A 7 -4.47 6.38 -4.03
N SER A 8 -5.77 6.41 -3.74
CA SER A 8 -6.50 5.23 -3.31
C SER A 8 -6.76 4.32 -4.52
N VAL A 9 -6.85 3.01 -4.28
CA VAL A 9 -7.21 2.01 -5.28
C VAL A 9 -8.62 1.47 -5.01
N TYR A 10 -9.32 1.10 -6.07
CA TYR A 10 -10.62 0.44 -6.00
C TYR A 10 -10.45 -1.05 -6.33
N HIS A 11 -11.08 -1.91 -5.53
CA HIS A 11 -11.13 -3.35 -5.78
C HIS A 11 -12.41 -3.93 -5.17
N ASP A 12 -13.17 -4.70 -5.95
CA ASP A 12 -14.35 -5.46 -5.52
C ASP A 12 -15.37 -4.70 -4.66
N GLY A 13 -15.65 -3.43 -5.00
CA GLY A 13 -16.63 -2.60 -4.29
C GLY A 13 -16.07 -1.85 -3.08
N TYR A 14 -14.76 -1.88 -2.87
CA TYR A 14 -14.09 -1.21 -1.75
C TYR A 14 -12.95 -0.33 -2.24
N PHE A 15 -12.76 0.80 -1.56
CA PHE A 15 -11.59 1.62 -1.70
C PHE A 15 -10.56 1.29 -0.63
N TYR A 16 -9.31 1.18 -1.05
CA TYR A 16 -8.15 1.01 -0.18
C TYR A 16 -7.22 2.20 -0.36
N GLY A 17 -6.79 2.81 0.73
CA GLY A 17 -5.92 3.98 0.64
C GLY A 17 -5.51 4.53 1.99
N PHE A 18 -4.73 5.60 1.96
CA PHE A 18 -4.26 6.26 3.16
C PHE A 18 -5.25 7.32 3.64
N ASP A 19 -5.53 7.30 4.94
CA ASP A 19 -6.22 8.37 5.65
C ASP A 19 -5.24 8.93 6.68
N ILE A 20 -4.49 9.96 6.27
CA ILE A 20 -3.32 10.50 6.96
C ILE A 20 -2.23 9.41 7.03
N ALA A 21 -1.95 8.84 8.20
CA ALA A 21 -0.87 7.86 8.42
C ALA A 21 -1.40 6.44 8.68
N ALA A 22 -2.63 6.17 8.24
CA ALA A 22 -3.28 4.88 8.40
C ALA A 22 -3.76 4.35 7.06
N LEU A 23 -3.53 3.07 6.79
CA LEU A 23 -4.13 2.35 5.68
C LEU A 23 -5.56 1.98 6.07
N VAL A 24 -6.52 2.27 5.18
CA VAL A 24 -7.95 2.15 5.45
C VAL A 24 -8.64 1.44 4.28
N CYS A 25 -9.63 0.60 4.61
CA CYS A 25 -10.62 0.11 3.66
C CYS A 25 -11.98 0.78 3.91
N VAL A 26 -12.62 1.23 2.84
CA VAL A 26 -13.94 1.87 2.86
C VAL A 26 -14.84 1.24 1.81
N SER A 27 -16.09 0.94 2.18
CA SER A 27 -17.13 0.54 1.23
C SER A 27 -17.38 1.65 0.21
N ALA A 28 -17.22 1.36 -1.08
CA ALA A 28 -17.48 2.32 -2.14
C ALA A 28 -18.98 2.67 -2.25
N LYS A 29 -19.86 1.74 -1.83
CA LYS A 29 -21.32 1.94 -1.86
C LYS A 29 -21.81 2.83 -0.72
N THR A 30 -21.29 2.61 0.49
CA THR A 30 -21.87 3.22 1.71
C THR A 30 -20.97 4.27 2.36
N GLY A 31 -19.68 4.33 1.98
CA GLY A 31 -18.69 5.15 2.68
C GLY A 31 -18.31 4.61 4.06
N GLU A 32 -18.84 3.45 4.47
CA GLU A 32 -18.52 2.81 5.75
C GLU A 32 -17.05 2.36 5.78
N LYS A 33 -16.34 2.74 6.84
CA LYS A 33 -14.98 2.29 7.09
C LYS A 33 -14.99 0.84 7.58
N LYS A 34 -14.46 -0.08 6.78
CA LYS A 34 -14.42 -1.52 7.12
C LYS A 34 -13.30 -1.84 8.10
N TRP A 35 -12.11 -1.29 7.89
CA TRP A 35 -10.99 -1.45 8.81
C TRP A 35 -9.99 -0.30 8.70
N THR A 36 -9.10 -0.20 9.69
CA THR A 36 -8.00 0.78 9.75
C THR A 36 -6.77 0.11 10.35
N LYS A 37 -5.61 0.31 9.70
CA LYS A 37 -4.31 -0.13 10.21
C LYS A 37 -3.34 1.05 10.23
N ARG A 38 -2.72 1.28 11.39
CA ARG A 38 -1.66 2.28 11.58
C ARG A 38 -0.29 1.61 11.54
N GLY A 39 0.76 2.43 11.42
CA GLY A 39 2.16 1.99 11.54
C GLY A 39 3.02 2.19 10.30
N PHE A 40 2.44 2.68 9.20
CA PHE A 40 3.15 2.87 7.92
C PHE A 40 3.68 4.29 7.71
N GLY A 41 3.28 5.24 8.58
CA GLY A 41 3.51 6.66 8.32
C GLY A 41 2.80 7.15 7.05
N LYS A 42 3.38 8.14 6.37
CA LYS A 42 2.88 8.64 5.08
C LYS A 42 3.28 7.69 3.94
N GLY A 43 2.65 6.52 3.92
CA GLY A 43 2.92 5.48 2.94
C GLY A 43 2.28 5.72 1.58
N SER A 44 2.52 4.77 0.69
CA SER A 44 1.89 4.68 -0.63
C SER A 44 1.53 3.24 -0.96
N LEU A 45 0.66 3.04 -1.94
CA LEU A 45 0.26 1.70 -2.35
C LEU A 45 -0.07 1.61 -3.84
N ILE A 46 -0.03 0.39 -4.35
CA ILE A 46 -0.69 -0.03 -5.60
C ILE A 46 -1.49 -1.31 -5.36
N LEU A 47 -2.37 -1.64 -6.29
CA LEU A 47 -3.02 -2.94 -6.38
C LEU A 47 -2.33 -3.78 -7.46
N VAL A 48 -1.98 -5.02 -7.12
CA VAL A 48 -1.50 -6.03 -8.06
C VAL A 48 -2.34 -7.28 -7.82
N ASP A 49 -3.13 -7.67 -8.81
CA ASP A 49 -4.16 -8.72 -8.69
C ASP A 49 -5.10 -8.46 -7.49
N ASP A 50 -5.12 -9.35 -6.49
CA ASP A 50 -5.92 -9.28 -5.26
C ASP A 50 -5.13 -8.77 -4.03
N LYS A 51 -3.95 -8.19 -4.28
CA LYS A 51 -2.99 -7.78 -3.24
C LYS A 51 -2.70 -6.29 -3.29
N LEU A 52 -2.74 -5.65 -2.14
CA LEU A 52 -2.19 -4.33 -1.93
C LEU A 52 -0.68 -4.46 -1.70
N ILE A 53 0.10 -3.76 -2.52
CA ILE A 53 1.53 -3.62 -2.34
C ILE A 53 1.76 -2.25 -1.70
N VAL A 54 2.09 -2.24 -0.42
CA VAL A 54 2.18 -1.04 0.41
C VAL A 54 3.64 -0.73 0.70
N LEU A 55 4.04 0.53 0.51
CA LEU A 55 5.35 1.03 0.90
C LEU A 55 5.17 2.01 2.08
N SER A 56 5.81 1.71 3.21
CA SER A 56 5.84 2.61 4.37
C SER A 56 6.73 3.83 4.11
N ASP A 57 6.56 4.88 4.92
CA ASP A 57 7.39 6.09 4.82
C ASP A 57 8.87 5.88 5.15
N LYS A 58 9.22 4.72 5.70
CA LYS A 58 10.58 4.27 6.00
C LYS A 58 11.10 3.19 5.03
N GLY A 59 10.37 2.91 3.95
CA GLY A 59 10.82 2.01 2.89
C GLY A 59 10.62 0.52 3.17
N THR A 60 9.79 0.17 4.16
CA THR A 60 9.32 -1.20 4.35
C THR A 60 8.28 -1.51 3.28
N LEU A 61 8.45 -2.60 2.54
CA LEU A 61 7.48 -3.14 1.58
C LEU A 61 6.61 -4.18 2.28
N ILE A 62 5.29 -4.04 2.18
CA ILE A 62 4.31 -4.91 2.84
C ILE A 62 3.29 -5.38 1.80
N GLN A 63 2.98 -6.67 1.83
CA GLN A 63 1.90 -7.25 1.04
C GLN A 63 0.68 -7.49 1.94
N VAL A 64 -0.48 -6.98 1.52
CA VAL A 64 -1.73 -7.06 2.27
C VAL A 64 -2.83 -7.58 1.35
N LYS A 65 -3.69 -8.48 1.82
CA LYS A 65 -4.87 -8.90 1.03
C LYS A 65 -5.83 -7.73 0.83
N ALA A 66 -6.34 -7.55 -0.39
CA ALA A 66 -7.36 -6.56 -0.71
C ALA A 66 -8.77 -7.08 -0.35
N THR A 67 -9.03 -7.33 0.94
CA THR A 67 -10.36 -7.79 1.44
C THR A 67 -10.98 -6.77 2.39
N PRO A 68 -12.31 -6.60 2.40
CA PRO A 68 -13.01 -5.78 3.39
C PRO A 68 -13.12 -6.43 4.77
N ASP A 69 -12.86 -7.73 4.92
CA ASP A 69 -13.16 -8.46 6.17
C ASP A 69 -12.29 -7.99 7.33
N ALA A 70 -10.99 -7.89 7.09
CA ALA A 70 -10.00 -7.39 8.04
C ALA A 70 -8.68 -7.07 7.33
N TYR A 71 -7.87 -6.20 7.95
CA TYR A 71 -6.47 -6.06 7.56
C TYR A 71 -5.76 -7.42 7.70
N THR A 72 -5.26 -7.96 6.59
CA THR A 72 -4.58 -9.25 6.55
C THR A 72 -3.22 -9.11 5.85
N GLU A 73 -2.18 -8.95 6.64
CA GLU A 73 -0.79 -8.91 6.17
C GLU A 73 -0.31 -10.30 5.77
N GLN A 74 0.32 -10.42 4.61
CA GLN A 74 0.88 -11.67 4.11
C GLN A 74 2.40 -11.75 4.32
N GLY A 75 3.06 -10.61 4.44
CA GLY A 75 4.48 -10.52 4.72
C GLY A 75 5.00 -9.10 4.53
N GLN A 76 6.20 -8.85 5.04
CA GLN A 76 6.90 -7.58 4.89
C GLN A 76 8.42 -7.78 4.82
N MET A 77 9.10 -6.80 4.24
CA MET A 77 10.54 -6.71 4.24
C MET A 77 11.01 -5.25 4.24
N GLN A 78 12.16 -4.98 4.83
CA GLN A 78 12.85 -3.71 4.64
C GLN A 78 13.44 -3.70 3.23
N ALA A 79 12.88 -2.87 2.34
CA ALA A 79 13.14 -2.96 0.91
C ALA A 79 14.06 -1.85 0.40
N ILE A 80 13.93 -0.64 0.95
CA ILE A 80 14.82 0.50 0.70
C ILE A 80 14.97 1.30 2.00
N GLU A 81 16.11 1.96 2.20
CA GLU A 81 16.39 2.76 3.39
C GLU A 81 16.01 4.23 3.20
N GLY A 82 15.51 4.86 4.26
CA GLY A 82 15.16 6.28 4.25
C GLY A 82 13.75 6.62 3.75
N LYS A 83 13.49 7.93 3.60
CA LYS A 83 12.14 8.44 3.36
C LYS A 83 11.58 8.00 2.00
N SER A 84 10.49 7.26 2.03
CA SER A 84 9.95 6.55 0.87
C SER A 84 8.47 6.84 0.67
N TRP A 85 8.14 7.73 -0.25
CA TRP A 85 6.75 8.18 -0.50
C TRP A 85 6.24 7.87 -1.91
N THR A 86 7.14 7.48 -2.82
CA THR A 86 6.77 7.15 -4.20
C THR A 86 6.02 5.82 -4.22
N ALA A 87 4.84 5.80 -4.84
CA ALA A 87 4.09 4.57 -5.04
C ALA A 87 4.97 3.50 -5.72
N PRO A 88 4.90 2.23 -5.29
CA PRO A 88 5.53 1.13 -6.01
C PRO A 88 5.07 1.10 -7.47
N SER A 89 5.90 0.54 -8.35
CA SER A 89 5.50 0.21 -9.73
C SER A 89 5.63 -1.29 -9.95
N TYR A 90 4.74 -1.87 -10.75
CA TYR A 90 4.75 -3.30 -11.05
C TYR A 90 4.88 -3.54 -12.55
N SER A 91 5.76 -4.44 -12.95
CA SER A 91 5.90 -4.91 -14.33
C SER A 91 6.57 -6.28 -14.38
N ASN A 92 6.04 -7.18 -15.21
CA ASN A 92 6.63 -8.50 -15.47
C ASN A 92 7.01 -9.29 -14.20
N GLY A 93 6.10 -9.38 -13.23
CA GLY A 93 6.37 -10.11 -11.99
C GLY A 93 7.33 -9.42 -11.03
N LYS A 94 7.64 -8.13 -11.24
CA LYS A 94 8.60 -7.38 -10.43
C LYS A 94 7.98 -6.12 -9.86
N ILE A 95 8.33 -5.82 -8.62
CA ILE A 95 8.02 -4.59 -7.90
C ILE A 95 9.25 -3.70 -7.93
N TYR A 96 9.06 -2.46 -8.36
CA TYR A 96 10.07 -1.42 -8.42
C TYR A 96 9.75 -0.36 -7.38
N LEU A 97 10.74 -0.03 -6.55
CA LEU A 97 10.63 0.96 -5.48
C LEU A 97 11.71 2.00 -5.66
N ARG A 98 11.42 3.26 -5.37
CA ARG A 98 12.43 4.31 -5.33
C ARG A 98 12.17 5.32 -4.23
N ASN A 99 13.25 5.92 -3.75
CA ASN A 99 13.21 7.10 -2.91
C ASN A 99 14.06 8.23 -3.54
N LEU A 100 14.55 9.15 -2.71
CA LEU A 100 15.38 10.27 -3.14
C LEU A 100 16.81 9.87 -3.52
N THR A 101 17.30 8.72 -3.03
CA THR A 101 18.71 8.33 -3.10
C THR A 101 18.95 7.01 -3.82
N GLU A 102 17.96 6.12 -3.88
CA GLU A 102 18.10 4.77 -4.44
C GLU A 102 16.82 4.25 -5.10
N MET A 103 17.00 3.16 -5.85
CA MET A 103 15.93 2.37 -6.46
C MET A 103 16.25 0.89 -6.28
N ALA A 104 15.23 0.09 -5.96
CA ALA A 104 15.34 -1.35 -5.78
C ALA A 104 14.27 -2.08 -6.59
N CYS A 105 14.54 -3.36 -6.88
CA CYS A 105 13.64 -4.23 -7.62
C CYS A 105 13.56 -5.60 -6.94
N PHE A 106 12.33 -6.09 -6.76
CA PHE A 106 12.05 -7.37 -6.11
C PHE A 106 11.10 -8.19 -6.96
N SER A 107 11.25 -9.52 -6.96
CA SER A 107 10.27 -10.42 -7.55
C SER A 107 9.01 -10.47 -6.70
N ALA A 108 7.84 -10.51 -7.33
CA ALA A 108 6.52 -10.55 -6.67
C ALA A 108 5.97 -11.98 -6.49
N ASN A 109 6.84 -13.00 -6.62
CA ASN A 109 6.50 -14.41 -6.62
C ASN A 109 6.59 -15.00 -5.20
#